data_AF-A0A4P7QCY8-F1
#
_entry.id   AF-A0A4P7QCY8-F1
#
_cell.length_a   1.000
_cell.length_b   1.000
_cell.length_c   1.000
_cell.angle_alpha   90.00
_cell.angle_beta   90.00
_cell.angle_gamma   90.00
#
_symmetry.space_group_name_H-M   'P 1'
#
loop_
_entity.id
_entity.type
_entity.pdbx_description
1 polymer ?
#
loop_
_entity_poly.entity_id
_entity_poly.type
_entity_poly.pdbx_seq_one_letter_code
_entity_poly.pdbx_strand_id
1 'polypeptide(L)'
;MLFDVTGAPRKVAPGVAHLPGWLPLDQQRGLVEDFRDQARALAGTPLQMARPRLRSGQMSVFMLHYGKYWTGYRYVDAVDGHRVPPLPTGMAELARRALAEAAGVAGELAPWVDSYRPDMALVNYYPPGSKMGLHQDAEEESAAPIVSVSVGDEALFRIGGVETRNKPWDDVRLASGDVIVFGGPKRLAYHGVPSVRPHTLPAGCGLHEGRINVTFRQVH
;
A
#
# COMPACT_ATOMS: atom_id res chain seq x y z
N MET A 1 27.31 12.18 -6.22
CA MET A 1 27.00 10.88 -6.84
C MET A 1 25.54 10.60 -6.53
N LEU A 2 24.67 10.81 -7.51
CA LEU A 2 23.20 10.86 -7.37
C LEU A 2 22.63 9.45 -7.60
N PHE A 3 21.99 8.90 -6.55
CA PHE A 3 20.98 7.84 -6.54
C PHE A 3 21.16 6.65 -7.51
N ASP A 4 22.01 5.70 -7.13
CA ASP A 4 21.88 4.33 -7.62
C ASP A 4 20.95 3.56 -6.65
N VAL A 5 19.64 3.75 -6.82
CA VAL A 5 18.60 3.01 -6.09
C VAL A 5 18.09 1.89 -7.01
N THR A 6 18.97 0.97 -7.40
CA THR A 6 18.58 -0.17 -8.25
C THR A 6 18.98 -1.48 -7.58
N GLY A 7 18.18 -1.91 -6.61
CA GLY A 7 18.19 -3.32 -6.22
C GLY A 7 17.53 -4.15 -7.32
N ALA A 8 18.07 -5.33 -7.63
CA ALA A 8 17.36 -6.26 -8.49
C ALA A 8 16.06 -6.73 -7.79
N PRO A 9 14.97 -7.01 -8.55
CA PRO A 9 13.79 -7.66 -8.00
C PRO A 9 14.17 -8.91 -7.22
N ARG A 10 13.57 -9.10 -6.03
CA ARG A 10 13.93 -10.22 -5.15
C ARG A 10 12.75 -10.80 -4.39
N LYS A 11 12.85 -12.11 -4.15
CA LYS A 11 11.96 -12.84 -3.26
C LYS A 11 12.41 -12.59 -1.82
N VAL A 12 11.55 -11.96 -1.04
CA VAL A 12 11.82 -11.65 0.38
C VAL A 12 11.53 -12.89 1.23
N ALA A 13 10.41 -13.56 0.94
CA ALA A 13 9.95 -14.80 1.56
C ALA A 13 9.01 -15.53 0.57
N PRO A 14 8.61 -16.79 0.82
CA PRO A 14 7.55 -17.44 0.04
C PRO A 14 6.29 -16.57 -0.06
N GLY A 15 5.86 -16.26 -1.29
CA GLY A 15 4.73 -15.37 -1.56
C GLY A 15 4.97 -13.88 -1.31
N VAL A 16 6.22 -13.41 -1.12
CA VAL A 16 6.56 -11.99 -0.94
C VAL A 16 7.64 -11.56 -1.93
N ALA A 17 7.30 -10.63 -2.82
CA ALA A 17 8.19 -10.07 -3.81
C ALA A 17 8.41 -8.57 -3.56
N HIS A 18 9.66 -8.12 -3.70
CA HIS A 18 10.04 -6.71 -3.69
C HIS A 18 10.57 -6.34 -5.08
N LEU A 19 10.00 -5.30 -5.68
CA LEU A 19 10.38 -4.73 -6.97
C LEU A 19 10.93 -3.30 -6.71
N PRO A 20 12.25 -3.13 -6.59
CA PRO A 20 12.85 -1.83 -6.31
C PRO A 20 12.76 -0.89 -7.52
N GLY A 21 12.43 0.39 -7.29
CA GLY A 21 12.39 1.42 -8.33
C GLY A 21 11.41 1.15 -9.48
N TRP A 22 10.41 0.30 -9.24
CA TRP A 22 9.50 -0.20 -10.28
C TRP A 22 8.63 0.90 -10.91
N LEU A 23 8.12 1.83 -10.11
CA LEU A 23 7.27 2.91 -10.58
C LEU A 23 8.12 4.12 -11.03
N PRO A 24 8.08 4.52 -12.30
CA PRO A 24 8.80 5.71 -12.79
C PRO A 24 8.37 7.00 -12.10
N LEU A 25 9.28 7.98 -12.02
CA LEU A 25 9.11 9.20 -11.23
C LEU A 25 7.93 10.08 -11.71
N ASP A 26 7.67 10.12 -13.01
CA ASP A 26 6.52 10.80 -13.61
C ASP A 26 5.19 10.14 -13.21
N GLN A 27 5.14 8.80 -13.21
CA GLN A 27 3.98 8.06 -12.71
C GLN A 27 3.78 8.21 -11.20
N GLN A 28 4.88 8.29 -10.42
CA GLN A 28 4.80 8.62 -9.00
C GLN A 28 4.13 9.98 -8.79
N ARG A 29 4.56 11.01 -9.54
CA ARG A 29 3.96 12.35 -9.46
C ARG A 29 2.49 12.34 -9.82
N GLY A 30 2.12 11.67 -10.91
CA GLY A 30 0.72 11.55 -11.35
C GLY A 30 -0.16 10.92 -10.28
N LEU A 31 0.28 9.82 -9.64
CA LEU A 31 -0.47 9.23 -8.53
C LEU A 31 -0.65 10.19 -7.36
N VAL A 32 0.38 10.95 -6.99
CA VAL A 32 0.29 11.93 -5.91
C VAL A 32 -0.70 13.06 -6.24
N GLU A 33 -0.73 13.50 -7.49
CA GLU A 33 -1.69 14.50 -7.98
C GLU A 33 -3.13 13.96 -7.92
N ASP A 34 -3.37 12.74 -8.45
CA ASP A 34 -4.67 12.07 -8.38
C ASP A 34 -5.18 11.95 -6.93
N PHE A 35 -4.31 11.51 -6.02
CA PHE A 35 -4.66 11.37 -4.61
C PHE A 35 -4.99 12.71 -3.95
N ARG A 36 -4.28 13.79 -4.30
CA ARG A 36 -4.57 15.14 -3.81
C ARG A 36 -5.91 15.64 -4.32
N ASP A 37 -6.20 15.43 -5.59
CA ASP A 37 -7.45 15.89 -6.20
C ASP A 37 -8.65 15.15 -5.60
N GLN A 38 -8.54 13.83 -5.41
CA GLN A 38 -9.58 13.07 -4.71
C GLN A 38 -9.73 13.51 -3.24
N ALA A 39 -8.62 13.74 -2.52
CA ALA A 39 -8.68 14.22 -1.13
C ALA A 39 -9.38 15.59 -1.03
N ARG A 40 -9.11 16.51 -1.98
CA ARG A 40 -9.80 17.80 -2.08
C ARG A 40 -11.28 17.63 -2.40
N ALA A 41 -11.62 16.75 -3.34
CA ALA A 41 -13.01 16.50 -3.74
C ALA A 41 -13.87 15.91 -2.60
N LEU A 42 -13.26 15.13 -1.70
CA LEU A 42 -13.95 14.54 -0.54
C LEU A 42 -13.86 15.40 0.72
N ALA A 43 -13.16 16.53 0.71
CA ALA A 43 -12.97 17.37 1.89
C ALA A 43 -14.32 17.80 2.49
N GLY A 44 -14.48 17.65 3.82
CA GLY A 44 -15.72 17.97 4.51
C GLY A 44 -16.81 16.90 4.42
N THR A 45 -16.58 15.80 3.69
CA THR A 45 -17.48 14.64 3.67
C THR A 45 -17.05 13.58 4.70
N PRO A 46 -17.92 12.62 5.06
CA PRO A 46 -17.56 11.45 5.87
C PRO A 46 -16.45 10.57 5.24
N LEU A 47 -16.20 10.70 3.93
CA LEU A 47 -15.18 9.95 3.19
C LEU A 47 -13.85 10.71 3.06
N GLN A 48 -13.72 11.90 3.68
CA GLN A 48 -12.51 12.71 3.61
C GLN A 48 -11.28 11.95 4.09
N MET A 49 -10.12 12.35 3.57
CA MET A 49 -8.85 11.84 4.05
C MET A 49 -8.67 12.19 5.53
N ALA A 50 -8.58 11.19 6.40
CA ALA A 50 -8.57 11.38 7.84
C ALA A 50 -7.66 10.38 8.54
N ARG A 51 -7.28 10.68 9.78
CA ARG A 51 -6.60 9.72 10.65
C ARG A 51 -7.67 8.86 11.34
N PRO A 52 -7.72 7.54 11.13
CA PRO A 52 -8.70 6.69 11.80
C PRO A 52 -8.47 6.66 13.32
N ARG A 53 -9.57 6.66 14.07
CA ARG A 53 -9.56 6.44 15.52
C ARG A 53 -9.99 5.01 15.80
N LEU A 54 -9.05 4.19 16.27
CA LEU A 54 -9.30 2.81 16.65
C LEU A 54 -9.44 2.70 18.17
N ARG A 55 -9.83 1.51 18.65
CA ARG A 55 -9.86 1.22 20.11
C ARG A 55 -8.50 1.39 20.77
N SER A 56 -7.42 1.15 20.04
CA SER A 56 -6.04 1.33 20.50
C SER A 56 -5.57 2.79 20.50
N GLY A 57 -6.40 3.73 20.02
CA GLY A 57 -6.10 5.14 19.96
C GLY A 57 -6.14 5.73 18.55
N GLN A 58 -5.67 6.97 18.44
CA GLN A 58 -5.60 7.71 17.18
C GLN A 58 -4.39 7.25 16.36
N MET A 59 -4.61 6.85 15.11
CA MET A 59 -3.50 6.57 14.20
C MET A 59 -2.75 7.86 13.83
N SER A 60 -1.44 7.75 13.58
CA SER A 60 -0.62 8.86 13.05
C SER A 60 -0.75 9.04 11.53
N VAL A 61 -1.18 7.99 10.84
CA VAL A 61 -1.32 7.89 9.38
C VAL A 61 -2.70 8.38 8.95
N PHE A 62 -2.74 9.13 7.85
CA PHE A 62 -3.98 9.55 7.19
C PHE A 62 -4.38 8.53 6.12
N MET A 63 -5.68 8.25 5.99
CA MET A 63 -6.23 7.26 5.07
C MET A 63 -7.22 7.90 4.11
N LEU A 64 -7.12 7.54 2.83
CA LEU A 64 -8.05 7.87 1.75
C LEU A 64 -8.38 6.59 0.99
N HIS A 65 -9.64 6.44 0.56
CA HIS A 65 -10.17 5.18 0.04
C HIS A 65 -10.72 5.32 -1.38
N TYR A 66 -10.53 4.28 -2.19
CA TYR A 66 -11.19 4.07 -3.46
C TYR A 66 -11.84 2.69 -3.50
N GLY A 67 -12.99 2.58 -4.18
CA GLY A 67 -13.78 1.37 -4.37
C GLY A 67 -14.55 0.97 -3.11
N LYS A 68 -13.83 0.78 -2.00
CA LYS A 68 -14.37 0.34 -0.71
C LYS A 68 -13.81 1.21 0.41
N TYR A 69 -14.62 1.47 1.43
CA TYR A 69 -14.20 2.20 2.64
C TYR A 69 -14.05 1.25 3.82
N TRP A 70 -12.92 1.32 4.52
CA TRP A 70 -12.67 0.50 5.70
C TRP A 70 -13.20 1.20 6.96
N THR A 71 -14.16 0.58 7.64
CA THR A 71 -14.78 1.15 8.86
C THR A 71 -14.01 0.82 10.15
N GLY A 72 -12.86 0.16 10.04
CA GLY A 72 -12.11 -0.38 11.18
C GLY A 72 -12.30 -1.88 11.42
N TYR A 73 -13.30 -2.50 10.79
CA TYR A 73 -13.67 -3.91 11.00
C TYR A 73 -14.40 -4.56 9.81
N ARG A 74 -14.66 -3.82 8.73
CA ARG A 74 -15.23 -4.31 7.47
C ARG A 74 -15.07 -3.27 6.37
N TYR A 75 -15.32 -3.71 5.14
CA TYR A 75 -15.43 -2.83 3.98
C TYR A 75 -16.89 -2.52 3.64
N VAL A 76 -17.15 -1.28 3.21
CA VAL A 76 -18.48 -0.81 2.78
C VAL A 76 -18.38 0.04 1.50
N ASP A 77 -19.48 0.09 0.74
CA ASP A 77 -19.58 0.88 -0.49
C ASP A 77 -20.04 2.34 -0.25
N ALA A 78 -20.51 2.66 0.95
CA ALA A 78 -20.98 3.99 1.32
C ALA A 78 -20.86 4.26 2.83
N VAL A 79 -20.68 5.53 3.20
CA VAL A 79 -20.69 6.04 4.58
C VAL A 79 -21.63 7.23 4.65
N ASP A 80 -22.60 7.20 5.56
CA ASP A 80 -23.57 8.28 5.80
C ASP A 80 -24.23 8.83 4.51
N GLY A 81 -24.59 7.93 3.60
CA GLY A 81 -25.23 8.28 2.31
C GLY A 81 -24.26 8.68 1.19
N HIS A 82 -22.97 8.85 1.47
CA HIS A 82 -21.94 9.12 0.47
C HIS A 82 -21.35 7.82 -0.07
N ARG A 83 -21.47 7.58 -1.38
CA ARG A 83 -20.81 6.45 -2.02
C ARG A 83 -19.30 6.66 -2.13
N VAL A 84 -18.54 5.59 -1.91
CA VAL A 84 -17.09 5.60 -2.08
C VAL A 84 -16.76 5.78 -3.57
N PRO A 85 -15.86 6.71 -3.93
CA PRO A 85 -15.41 6.86 -5.32
C PRO A 85 -14.86 5.54 -5.85
N PRO A 86 -15.17 5.13 -7.10
CA PRO A 86 -14.70 3.88 -7.65
C PRO A 86 -13.17 3.87 -7.78
N LEU A 87 -12.56 2.68 -7.78
CA LEU A 87 -11.15 2.52 -8.14
C LEU A 87 -10.94 2.88 -9.62
N PRO A 88 -10.11 3.88 -9.96
CA PRO A 88 -9.84 4.22 -11.35
C PRO A 88 -9.24 3.04 -12.11
N THR A 89 -9.67 2.82 -13.35
CA THR A 89 -9.18 1.70 -14.19
C THR A 89 -7.65 1.69 -14.30
N GLY A 90 -7.02 2.87 -14.49
CA GLY A 90 -5.56 2.98 -14.57
C GLY A 90 -4.84 2.49 -13.30
N MET A 91 -5.41 2.71 -12.12
CA MET A 91 -4.87 2.19 -10.86
C MET A 91 -5.07 0.67 -10.73
N ALA A 92 -6.21 0.14 -11.17
CA ALA A 92 -6.44 -1.30 -11.22
C ALA A 92 -5.48 -2.01 -12.20
N GLU A 93 -5.17 -1.39 -13.35
CA GLU A 93 -4.16 -1.89 -14.30
C GLU A 93 -2.74 -1.82 -13.72
N LEU A 94 -2.41 -0.74 -13.00
CA LEU A 94 -1.12 -0.60 -12.31
C LEU A 94 -0.88 -1.77 -11.35
N ALA A 95 -1.89 -2.09 -10.52
CA ALA A 95 -1.82 -3.19 -9.57
C ALA A 95 -1.66 -4.55 -10.27
N ARG A 96 -2.37 -4.79 -11.37
CA ARG A 96 -2.25 -6.02 -12.17
C ARG A 96 -0.87 -6.19 -12.79
N ARG A 97 -0.29 -5.12 -13.36
CA ARG A 97 1.08 -5.15 -13.90
C ARG A 97 2.12 -5.45 -12.81
N ALA A 98 2.01 -4.78 -11.67
CA ALA A 98 2.89 -5.02 -10.54
C ALA A 98 2.80 -6.48 -10.02
N LEU A 99 1.60 -7.04 -9.92
CA LEU A 99 1.41 -8.44 -9.54
C LEU A 99 2.04 -9.40 -10.57
N ALA A 100 1.86 -9.14 -11.87
CA ALA A 100 2.42 -9.98 -12.93
C ALA A 100 3.95 -10.05 -12.86
N GLU A 101 4.63 -8.90 -12.66
CA GLU A 101 6.08 -8.88 -12.49
C GLU A 101 6.52 -9.53 -11.17
N ALA A 102 5.77 -9.29 -10.08
CA ALA A 102 6.04 -9.91 -8.78
C ALA A 102 5.91 -11.44 -8.84
N ALA A 103 5.02 -12.00 -9.66
CA ALA A 103 4.88 -13.44 -9.86
C ALA A 103 6.11 -14.07 -10.53
N GLY A 104 6.84 -13.32 -11.36
CA GLY A 104 8.14 -13.74 -11.90
C GLY A 104 9.24 -13.84 -10.83
N VAL A 105 9.04 -13.19 -9.68
CA VAL A 105 9.99 -13.15 -8.56
C VAL A 105 9.60 -14.14 -7.44
N ALA A 106 8.32 -14.21 -7.12
CA ALA A 106 7.75 -15.10 -6.11
C ALA A 106 6.61 -15.94 -6.74
N GLY A 107 6.94 -17.16 -7.17
CA GLY A 107 6.03 -18.04 -7.92
C GLY A 107 4.71 -18.38 -7.21
N GLU A 108 4.62 -18.24 -5.89
CA GLU A 108 3.36 -18.43 -5.15
C GLU A 108 2.30 -17.37 -5.49
N LEU A 109 2.68 -16.28 -6.16
CA LEU A 109 1.77 -15.24 -6.67
C LEU A 109 1.21 -15.56 -8.05
N ALA A 110 1.85 -16.46 -8.81
CA ALA A 110 1.48 -16.80 -10.19
C ALA A 110 0.00 -17.20 -10.39
N PRO A 111 -0.65 -17.95 -9.48
CA PRO A 111 -2.07 -18.33 -9.63
C PRO A 111 -3.04 -17.14 -9.77
N TRP A 112 -2.61 -15.94 -9.39
CA TRP A 112 -3.45 -14.74 -9.39
C TRP A 112 -3.25 -13.84 -10.60
N VAL A 113 -2.24 -14.07 -11.45
CA VAL A 113 -1.88 -13.14 -12.54
C VAL A 113 -3.07 -12.87 -13.48
N ASP A 114 -3.81 -13.91 -13.87
CA ASP A 114 -4.92 -13.78 -14.81
C ASP A 114 -6.27 -13.44 -14.12
N SER A 115 -6.40 -13.78 -12.84
CA SER A 115 -7.66 -13.72 -12.09
C SER A 115 -7.75 -12.54 -11.11
N TYR A 116 -6.65 -11.84 -10.84
CA TYR A 116 -6.64 -10.71 -9.91
C TYR A 116 -7.50 -9.56 -10.42
N ARG A 117 -8.50 -9.17 -9.62
CA ARG A 117 -9.43 -8.08 -9.89
C ARG A 117 -9.46 -7.16 -8.67
N PRO A 118 -8.44 -6.29 -8.48
CA PRO A 118 -8.46 -5.34 -7.38
C PRO A 118 -9.66 -4.42 -7.56
N ASP A 119 -10.51 -4.36 -6.55
CA ASP A 119 -11.73 -3.55 -6.51
C ASP A 119 -11.61 -2.38 -5.55
N MET A 120 -10.50 -2.27 -4.81
CA MET A 120 -10.22 -1.16 -3.92
C MET A 120 -8.75 -0.73 -3.90
N ALA A 121 -8.54 0.50 -3.45
CA ALA A 121 -7.23 1.00 -3.05
C ALA A 121 -7.33 1.78 -1.74
N LEU A 122 -6.41 1.51 -0.81
CA LEU A 122 -6.24 2.28 0.41
C LEU A 122 -4.95 3.09 0.32
N VAL A 123 -5.08 4.40 0.30
CA VAL A 123 -3.98 5.35 0.27
C VAL A 123 -3.67 5.79 1.69
N ASN A 124 -2.48 5.45 2.15
CA ASN A 124 -1.94 5.82 3.45
C ASN A 124 -0.90 6.93 3.28
N TYR A 125 -1.13 8.10 3.88
CA TYR A 125 -0.11 9.15 4.01
C TYR A 125 0.49 9.16 5.41
N TYR A 126 1.82 9.12 5.45
CA TYR A 126 2.67 9.11 6.61
C TYR A 126 3.39 10.46 6.68
N PRO A 127 2.85 11.45 7.42
CA PRO A 127 3.62 12.63 7.79
C PRO A 127 4.92 12.25 8.53
N PRO A 128 5.95 13.11 8.56
CA PRO A 128 7.17 12.86 9.34
C PRO A 128 6.89 12.41 10.77
N GLY A 129 7.58 11.35 11.22
CA GLY A 129 7.39 10.75 12.55
C GLY A 129 6.25 9.73 12.66
N SER A 130 5.47 9.51 11.60
CA SER A 130 4.41 8.50 11.56
C SER A 130 4.95 7.08 11.53
N LYS A 131 4.17 6.14 12.06
CA LYS A 131 4.44 4.70 12.05
C LYS A 131 3.14 3.91 11.99
N MET A 132 3.22 2.67 11.53
CA MET A 132 2.13 1.71 11.55
C MET A 132 2.58 0.41 12.23
N GLY A 133 1.89 0.04 13.30
CA GLY A 133 2.18 -1.20 14.04
C GLY A 133 1.89 -2.44 13.20
N LEU A 134 2.37 -3.59 13.68
CA LEU A 134 2.06 -4.87 13.05
C LEU A 134 0.55 -5.15 13.12
N HIS A 135 -0.04 -5.40 11.96
CA HIS A 135 -1.45 -5.74 11.77
C HIS A 135 -1.59 -6.74 10.63
N GLN A 136 -2.78 -7.33 10.50
CA GLN A 136 -3.15 -8.15 9.36
C GLN A 136 -4.21 -7.41 8.55
N ASP A 137 -4.17 -7.61 7.25
CA ASP A 137 -5.26 -7.26 6.35
C ASP A 137 -6.16 -8.50 6.23
N ALA A 138 -7.15 -8.58 7.13
CA ALA A 138 -7.96 -9.77 7.35
C ALA A 138 -9.47 -9.56 7.12
N GLU A 139 -9.87 -8.35 6.71
CA GLU A 139 -11.27 -8.00 6.50
C GLU A 139 -11.73 -8.21 5.05
N GLU A 140 -10.85 -8.69 4.17
CA GLU A 140 -11.21 -9.13 2.82
C GLU A 140 -11.72 -10.58 2.84
N GLU A 141 -12.73 -10.88 2.04
CA GLU A 141 -13.23 -12.25 1.82
C GLU A 141 -12.33 -13.01 0.82
N SER A 142 -11.63 -12.29 -0.05
CA SER A 142 -10.73 -12.84 -1.06
C SER A 142 -9.32 -13.13 -0.52
N ALA A 143 -8.75 -14.27 -0.97
CA ALA A 143 -7.36 -14.65 -0.72
C ALA A 143 -6.35 -14.00 -1.69
N ALA A 144 -6.81 -13.09 -2.55
CA ALA A 144 -5.99 -12.42 -3.56
C ALA A 144 -4.82 -11.62 -2.94
N PRO A 145 -3.63 -11.57 -3.56
CA PRO A 145 -2.48 -10.83 -3.04
C PRO A 145 -2.75 -9.34 -2.80
N ILE A 146 -1.99 -8.76 -1.89
CA ILE A 146 -1.95 -7.32 -1.68
C ILE A 146 -0.77 -6.76 -2.47
N VAL A 147 -1.06 -5.78 -3.33
CA VAL A 147 -0.05 -5.02 -4.07
C VAL A 147 0.13 -3.67 -3.40
N SER A 148 1.34 -3.34 -2.99
CA SER A 148 1.65 -2.17 -2.18
C SER A 148 2.74 -1.32 -2.83
N VAL A 149 2.38 -0.12 -3.28
CA VAL A 149 3.28 0.82 -3.99
C VAL A 149 3.68 1.95 -3.04
N SER A 150 4.97 2.31 -3.02
CA SER A 150 5.52 3.37 -2.17
C SER A 150 5.92 4.61 -2.97
N VAL A 151 5.60 5.80 -2.47
CA VAL A 151 6.04 7.09 -3.03
C VAL A 151 6.47 8.02 -1.89
N GLY A 152 7.59 8.72 -2.03
CA GLY A 152 8.12 9.64 -1.02
C GLY A 152 9.23 9.05 -0.17
N ASP A 153 9.25 9.42 1.11
CA ASP A 153 10.30 9.04 2.05
C ASP A 153 10.41 7.52 2.20
N GLU A 154 11.64 7.02 2.32
CA GLU A 154 11.94 5.61 2.56
C GLU A 154 11.30 5.12 3.87
N ALA A 155 10.80 3.89 3.86
CA ALA A 155 10.25 3.24 5.04
C ALA A 155 10.89 1.89 5.30
N LEU A 156 11.04 1.54 6.58
CA LEU A 156 11.24 0.15 6.96
C LEU A 156 9.87 -0.53 6.95
N PHE A 157 9.64 -1.40 5.98
CA PHE A 157 8.51 -2.32 5.98
C PHE A 157 8.93 -3.60 6.68
N ARG A 158 8.04 -4.13 7.50
CA ARG A 158 8.26 -5.35 8.26
C ARG A 158 7.14 -6.34 7.97
N ILE A 159 7.48 -7.58 7.66
CA ILE A 159 6.53 -8.68 7.50
C ILE A 159 6.95 -9.88 8.36
N GLY A 160 5.99 -10.45 9.07
CA GLY A 160 6.18 -11.55 10.04
C GLY A 160 5.46 -12.83 9.61
N GLY A 161 5.12 -13.66 10.60
CA GLY A 161 4.28 -14.83 10.41
C GLY A 161 2.79 -14.49 10.27
N VAL A 162 1.97 -15.52 10.00
CA VAL A 162 0.50 -15.38 9.90
C VAL A 162 -0.23 -15.61 11.23
N GLU A 163 0.40 -16.34 12.16
CA GLU A 163 -0.22 -16.68 13.45
C GLU A 163 0.06 -15.64 14.55
N THR A 164 1.28 -15.10 14.57
CA THR A 164 1.70 -14.17 15.61
C THR A 164 2.50 -13.00 15.05
N ARG A 165 2.47 -11.88 15.78
CA ARG A 165 3.29 -10.68 15.52
C ARG A 165 4.73 -10.78 16.00
N ASN A 166 5.15 -11.94 16.51
CA ASN A 166 6.48 -12.14 17.09
C ASN A 166 7.54 -12.42 16.01
N LYS A 167 8.81 -12.40 16.43
CA LYS A 167 9.97 -12.74 15.58
C LYS A 167 9.93 -14.22 15.15
N PRO A 168 10.60 -14.60 14.05
CA PRO A 168 11.40 -13.75 13.15
C PRO A 168 10.55 -12.83 12.26
N TRP A 169 11.16 -11.74 11.82
CA TRP A 169 10.58 -10.79 10.87
C TRP A 169 11.52 -10.63 9.67
N ASP A 170 10.93 -10.47 8.50
CA ASP A 170 11.62 -10.05 7.29
C ASP A 170 11.44 -8.53 7.14
N ASP A 171 12.54 -7.80 7.20
CA ASP A 171 12.57 -6.35 7.09
C ASP A 171 13.04 -5.93 5.70
N VAL A 172 12.28 -5.04 5.06
CA VAL A 172 12.54 -4.52 3.72
C VAL A 172 12.53 -3.00 3.77
N ARG A 173 13.61 -2.36 3.33
CA ARG A 173 13.60 -0.91 3.08
C ARG A 173 12.88 -0.66 1.76
N LEU A 174 11.77 0.06 1.80
CA LEU A 174 11.00 0.48 0.64
C LEU A 174 11.31 1.95 0.35
N ALA A 175 11.89 2.22 -0.81
CA ALA A 175 12.13 3.57 -1.32
C ALA A 175 10.97 4.07 -2.19
N SER A 176 11.05 5.34 -2.62
CA SER A 176 10.10 5.90 -3.58
C SER A 176 10.14 5.13 -4.89
N GLY A 177 8.99 4.67 -5.36
CA GLY A 177 8.82 3.87 -6.57
C GLY A 177 8.86 2.36 -6.33
N ASP A 178 9.21 1.90 -5.12
CA ASP A 178 9.24 0.49 -4.81
C ASP A 178 7.83 -0.10 -4.72
N VAL A 179 7.72 -1.35 -5.16
CA VAL A 179 6.54 -2.19 -4.94
C VAL A 179 6.90 -3.37 -4.06
N ILE A 180 6.03 -3.67 -3.10
CA ILE A 180 6.01 -4.96 -2.41
C ILE A 180 4.67 -5.64 -2.66
N VAL A 181 4.72 -6.91 -3.04
CA VAL A 181 3.53 -7.74 -3.23
C VAL A 181 3.62 -8.91 -2.29
N PHE A 182 2.55 -9.17 -1.53
CA PHE A 182 2.47 -10.33 -0.65
C PHE A 182 1.14 -11.05 -0.77
N GLY A 183 1.21 -12.37 -0.87
CA GLY A 183 0.08 -13.25 -1.07
C GLY A 183 0.41 -14.69 -0.69
N GLY A 184 -0.42 -15.65 -1.10
CA GLY A 184 -0.21 -17.06 -0.82
C GLY A 184 0.05 -17.32 0.68
N PRO A 185 1.17 -17.99 1.05
CA PRO A 185 1.52 -18.26 2.45
C PRO A 185 1.63 -17.03 3.36
N LYS A 186 1.80 -15.83 2.79
CA LYS A 186 1.97 -14.56 3.51
C LYS A 186 0.80 -13.60 3.30
N ARG A 187 -0.30 -14.03 2.67
CA ARG A 187 -1.48 -13.18 2.43
C ARG A 187 -2.04 -12.56 3.72
N LEU A 188 -2.05 -13.33 4.80
CA LEU A 188 -2.48 -12.90 6.14
C LEU A 188 -1.29 -12.65 7.07
N ALA A 189 -0.11 -12.29 6.56
CA ALA A 189 1.04 -12.04 7.42
C ALA A 189 0.85 -10.76 8.24
N TYR A 190 1.25 -10.79 9.52
CA TYR A 190 1.41 -9.59 10.30
C TYR A 190 2.46 -8.69 9.65
N HIS A 191 2.11 -7.46 9.34
CA HIS A 191 3.03 -6.52 8.71
C HIS A 191 2.78 -5.08 9.16
N GLY A 192 3.73 -4.19 8.90
CA GLY A 192 3.63 -2.80 9.29
C GLY A 192 4.84 -1.97 8.86
N VAL A 193 4.85 -0.72 9.32
CA VAL A 193 5.88 0.26 9.03
C VAL A 193 6.42 0.80 10.35
N PRO A 194 7.45 0.17 10.95
CA PRO A 194 7.99 0.63 12.23
C PRO A 194 8.63 2.02 12.19
N SER A 195 9.16 2.43 11.02
CA SER A 195 9.79 3.74 10.84
C SER A 195 9.73 4.23 9.40
N VAL A 196 9.69 5.56 9.25
CA VAL A 196 9.86 6.31 8.01
C VAL A 196 11.08 7.23 8.17
N ARG A 197 11.97 7.25 7.19
CA ARG A 197 13.20 8.05 7.20
C ARG A 197 12.93 9.40 6.54
N PRO A 198 12.85 10.50 7.29
CA PRO A 198 12.56 11.81 6.72
C PRO A 198 13.67 12.26 5.76
N HIS A 199 13.32 13.13 4.81
CA HIS A 199 14.24 13.76 3.86
C HIS A 199 14.97 12.77 2.93
N THR A 200 14.29 11.68 2.57
CA THR A 200 14.80 10.68 1.62
C THR A 200 13.98 10.60 0.33
N LEU A 201 12.83 11.29 0.26
CA LEU A 201 12.05 11.40 -0.97
C LEU A 201 12.86 12.00 -2.12
N PRO A 202 12.73 11.48 -3.35
CA PRO A 202 13.40 12.05 -4.52
C PRO A 202 12.68 13.32 -4.99
N ALA A 203 13.46 14.30 -5.46
CA ALA A 203 12.91 15.49 -6.10
C ALA A 203 12.01 15.09 -7.29
N GLY A 204 10.80 15.63 -7.32
CA GLY A 204 9.87 15.44 -8.43
C GLY A 204 8.91 14.26 -8.32
N CYS A 205 8.89 13.49 -7.21
CA CYS A 205 7.90 12.44 -6.96
C CYS A 205 6.49 12.97 -6.63
N GLY A 206 6.32 14.29 -6.55
CA GLY A 206 5.06 14.96 -6.25
C GLY A 206 4.87 15.30 -4.77
N LEU A 207 5.58 14.65 -3.85
CA LEU A 207 5.56 14.97 -2.41
C LEU A 207 6.59 16.03 -2.03
N HIS A 208 6.26 16.82 -1.02
CA HIS A 208 7.18 17.78 -0.38
C HIS A 208 7.79 17.22 0.91
N GLU A 209 7.06 16.34 1.59
CA GLU A 209 7.49 15.65 2.81
C GLU A 209 6.68 14.37 3.03
N GLY A 210 7.26 13.42 3.77
CA GLY A 210 6.59 12.20 4.20
C GLY A 210 6.50 11.16 3.08
N ARG A 211 5.62 10.19 3.29
CA ARG A 211 5.46 9.01 2.43
C ARG A 211 4.00 8.74 2.15
N ILE A 212 3.69 8.38 0.91
CA ILE A 212 2.44 7.73 0.53
C ILE A 212 2.70 6.25 0.28
N ASN A 213 1.74 5.44 0.71
CA ASN A 213 1.62 4.06 0.30
C ASN A 213 0.20 3.79 -0.19
N VAL A 214 0.06 3.23 -1.38
CA VAL A 214 -1.22 2.73 -1.86
C VAL A 214 -1.20 1.21 -1.85
N THR A 215 -2.16 0.60 -1.15
CA THR A 215 -2.38 -0.85 -1.19
C THR A 215 -3.62 -1.16 -2.00
N PHE A 216 -3.46 -1.97 -3.05
CA PHE A 216 -4.54 -2.50 -3.86
C PHE A 216 -4.96 -3.86 -3.33
N ARG A 217 -6.28 -4.05 -3.24
CA ARG A 217 -6.87 -5.28 -2.69
C ARG A 217 -8.07 -5.65 -3.54
N GLN A 218 -8.32 -6.94 -3.60
CA GLN A 218 -9.58 -7.49 -4.04
C GLN A 218 -10.32 -7.91 -2.77
N VAL A 219 -11.46 -7.28 -2.47
CA VAL A 219 -12.22 -7.56 -1.25
C VAL A 219 -13.04 -8.84 -1.40
N HIS A 220 -13.60 -9.09 -2.60
CA HIS A 220 -14.43 -10.26 -2.90
C HIS A 220 -13.83 -11.14 -3.99
#